data_AF-A0A2U1AQ17-F1
#
_entry.id   AF-A0A2U1AQ17-F1
#
_cell.length_a   1.000
_cell.length_b   1.000
_cell.length_c   1.000
_cell.angle_alpha   90.00
_cell.angle_beta   90.00
_cell.angle_gamma   90.00
#
_symmetry.space_group_name_H-M   'P 1'
#
loop_
_entity.id
_entity.type
_entity.pdbx_description
1 polymer ?
#
loop_
_entity_poly.entity_id
_entity_poly.type
_entity_poly.pdbx_seq_one_letter_code
_entity_poly.pdbx_strand_id
1 'polypeptide(L)'
;MNIMIIANLLIVVMVFLVLPYWLIGKLKFDRKVKLSIGFNYYGLMIVIYLGLMICSSLNTARKVAQENVSTLSRALKEYPSARVQAALEKWLHNGEESYFLLKNELPVEAPEPEPPAGK
;
A
#
# COMPACT_ATOMS: atom_id res chain seq x y z
N MET A 1 -13.32 14.67 2.42
CA MET A 1 -12.68 13.60 3.22
C MET A 1 -13.73 13.09 4.21
N ASN A 2 -14.23 11.89 3.96
CA ASN A 2 -15.63 11.52 4.22
C ASN A 2 -15.93 11.22 5.69
N ILE A 3 -17.07 11.73 6.18
CA ILE A 3 -17.66 11.40 7.50
C ILE A 3 -17.68 9.87 7.74
N MET A 4 -17.90 9.08 6.68
CA MET A 4 -17.82 7.61 6.72
C MET A 4 -16.45 7.06 7.14
N ILE A 5 -15.34 7.69 6.73
CA ILE A 5 -13.98 7.26 7.12
C ILE A 5 -13.79 7.51 8.61
N ILE A 6 -14.23 8.67 9.10
CA ILE A 6 -14.14 9.02 10.52
C ILE A 6 -15.02 8.07 11.36
N ALA A 7 -16.25 7.80 10.91
CA ALA A 7 -17.15 6.86 11.58
C ALA A 7 -16.55 5.44 11.64
N ASN A 8 -15.98 4.95 10.54
CA ASN A 8 -15.32 3.64 10.53
C ASN A 8 -14.10 3.61 11.45
N LEU A 9 -13.30 4.67 11.48
CA LEU A 9 -12.14 4.77 12.38
C LEU A 9 -12.61 4.72 13.84
N LEU A 10 -13.67 5.44 14.19
CA LEU A 10 -14.25 5.41 15.54
C LEU A 10 -14.73 4.01 15.91
N ILE A 11 -15.43 3.30 15.02
CA ILE A 11 -15.88 1.93 15.26
C ILE A 11 -14.68 1.00 15.50
N VAL A 12 -13.63 1.09 14.68
CA VAL A 12 -12.41 0.29 14.83
C VAL A 12 -11.74 0.55 16.18
N VAL A 13 -11.58 1.81 16.57
CA VAL A 13 -11.04 2.18 17.89
C VAL A 13 -11.91 1.61 19.00
N MET A 14 -13.23 1.71 18.89
CA MET A 14 -14.15 1.24 19.92
C MET A 14 -14.08 -0.29 20.10
N VAL A 15 -14.08 -1.03 19.00
CA VAL A 15 -14.09 -2.50 18.99
C VAL A 15 -12.74 -3.09 19.42
N PHE A 16 -11.62 -2.52 18.96
CA PHE A 16 -10.30 -3.12 19.17
C PHE A 16 -9.54 -2.57 20.38
N LEU A 17 -9.88 -1.37 20.86
CA LEU A 17 -9.18 -0.75 22.00
C LEU A 17 -10.09 -0.64 23.23
N VAL A 18 -11.28 -0.05 23.09
CA VAL A 18 -12.15 0.31 24.23
C VAL A 18 -12.91 -0.88 24.80
N LEU A 19 -13.55 -1.67 23.95
CA LEU A 19 -14.36 -2.81 24.37
C LEU A 19 -13.52 -3.92 25.05
N PRO A 20 -12.33 -4.29 24.55
CA PRO A 20 -11.46 -5.27 25.21
C PRO A 20 -10.93 -4.77 26.55
N TYR A 21 -10.56 -3.48 26.64
CA TYR A 21 -10.16 -2.86 27.91
C TYR A 21 -11.27 -3.01 28.97
N TRP A 22 -12.49 -2.66 28.58
CA TRP A 22 -13.66 -2.73 29.47
C TRP A 22 -13.97 -4.16 29.89
N LEU A 23 -13.93 -5.12 28.95
CA LEU A 23 -14.12 -6.54 29.23
C LEU A 23 -13.10 -7.08 30.24
N ILE A 24 -11.82 -6.78 30.04
CA ILE A 24 -10.74 -7.22 30.95
C ILE A 24 -10.96 -6.63 32.36
N GLY A 25 -11.41 -5.37 32.44
CA GLY A 25 -11.79 -4.74 33.69
C GLY A 25 -12.87 -5.50 34.45
N LYS A 26 -13.88 -6.01 33.74
CA LYS A 26 -15.03 -6.75 34.29
C LYS A 26 -14.74 -8.20 34.71
N LEU A 27 -13.61 -8.78 34.30
CA LEU A 27 -13.25 -10.14 34.69
C LEU A 27 -13.09 -10.29 36.21
N LYS A 28 -13.48 -11.43 36.77
CA LYS A 28 -13.29 -11.73 38.21
C LYS A 28 -11.94 -12.41 38.46
N PHE A 29 -10.86 -11.81 37.97
CA PHE A 29 -9.49 -12.28 38.17
C PHE A 29 -8.69 -11.32 39.04
N ASP A 30 -7.59 -11.82 39.61
CA ASP A 30 -6.61 -10.98 40.29
C ASP A 30 -6.02 -9.93 39.35
N ARG A 31 -5.62 -8.79 39.95
CA ARG A 31 -5.09 -7.64 39.21
C ARG A 31 -3.87 -8.00 38.34
N LYS A 32 -3.02 -8.91 38.81
CA LYS A 32 -1.85 -9.40 38.08
C LYS A 32 -2.25 -10.17 36.81
N VAL A 33 -3.28 -11.03 36.93
CA VAL A 33 -3.81 -11.81 35.80
C VAL A 33 -4.46 -10.90 34.78
N LYS A 34 -5.27 -9.91 35.22
CA LYS A 34 -5.84 -8.89 34.31
C LYS A 34 -4.78 -8.11 33.54
N LEU A 35 -3.71 -7.70 34.24
CA LEU A 35 -2.60 -6.98 33.62
C LEU A 35 -1.91 -7.86 32.56
N SER A 36 -1.67 -9.14 32.87
CA SER A 36 -1.09 -10.09 31.92
C SER A 36 -1.98 -10.31 30.70
N ILE A 37 -3.29 -10.47 30.88
CA ILE A 37 -4.25 -10.61 29.77
C ILE A 37 -4.23 -9.35 28.88
N GLY A 38 -4.29 -8.16 29.49
CA GLY A 38 -4.21 -6.90 28.76
C GLY A 38 -2.91 -6.77 27.98
N PHE A 39 -1.77 -7.02 28.62
CA PHE A 39 -0.46 -6.97 27.97
C PHE A 39 -0.39 -7.92 26.77
N ASN A 40 -0.82 -9.17 26.91
CA ASN A 40 -0.81 -10.14 25.81
C ASN A 40 -1.75 -9.73 24.67
N TYR A 41 -2.97 -9.26 24.99
CA TYR A 41 -3.92 -8.83 23.98
C TYR A 41 -3.39 -7.64 23.17
N TYR A 42 -2.96 -6.57 23.84
CA TYR A 42 -2.45 -5.39 23.14
C TYR A 42 -1.10 -5.64 22.46
N GLY A 43 -0.24 -6.48 23.04
CA GLY A 43 0.99 -6.94 22.41
C GLY A 43 0.71 -7.67 21.10
N LEU A 44 -0.24 -8.60 21.10
CA LEU A 44 -0.66 -9.31 19.89
C LEU A 44 -1.24 -8.34 18.83
N MET A 45 -2.06 -7.38 19.25
CA MET A 45 -2.61 -6.36 18.34
C MET A 45 -1.53 -5.54 17.66
N ILE A 46 -0.46 -5.16 18.38
CA ILE A 46 0.69 -4.46 17.81
C ILE A 46 1.41 -5.33 16.78
N VAL A 47 1.63 -6.61 17.07
CA VAL A 47 2.28 -7.54 16.13
C VAL A 47 1.46 -7.71 14.85
N ILE A 48 0.14 -7.89 14.99
CA ILE A 48 -0.77 -7.99 13.84
C ILE A 48 -0.74 -6.69 13.02
N TYR A 49 -0.80 -5.53 13.67
CA TYR A 49 -0.75 -4.24 13.00
C TYR A 49 0.54 -4.05 12.19
N LEU A 50 1.70 -4.36 12.79
CA LEU A 50 2.99 -4.30 12.10
C LEU A 50 3.03 -5.26 10.91
N GLY A 51 2.53 -6.49 11.07
CA GLY A 51 2.43 -7.46 9.99
C GLY A 51 1.58 -6.96 8.82
N LEU A 52 0.41 -6.37 9.11
CA LEU A 52 -0.46 -5.78 8.09
C LEU A 52 0.20 -4.61 7.36
N MET A 53 0.91 -3.74 8.08
CA MET A 53 1.67 -2.63 7.49
C MET A 53 2.75 -3.14 6.52
N ILE A 54 3.51 -4.15 6.91
CA ILE A 54 4.54 -4.77 6.07
C ILE A 54 3.90 -5.41 4.83
N CYS A 55 2.85 -6.22 5.00
CA CYS A 55 2.15 -6.85 3.88
C CYS A 55 1.54 -5.83 2.91
N SER A 56 0.99 -4.73 3.44
CA SER A 56 0.46 -3.63 2.62
C SER A 56 1.56 -2.95 1.81
N SER A 57 2.70 -2.67 2.44
CA SER A 57 3.89 -2.12 1.78
C SER A 57 4.40 -3.04 0.68
N LEU A 58 4.58 -4.33 0.98
CA LEU A 58 5.02 -5.33 0.01
C LEU A 58 4.04 -5.49 -1.16
N ASN A 59 2.73 -5.44 -0.90
CA ASN A 59 1.72 -5.49 -1.96
C ASN A 59 1.78 -4.24 -2.86
N THR A 60 2.05 -3.07 -2.27
CA THR A 60 2.21 -1.82 -3.03
C THR A 60 3.47 -1.87 -3.89
N ALA A 61 4.61 -2.29 -3.32
CA ALA A 61 5.85 -2.51 -4.05
C ALA A 61 5.68 -3.52 -5.19
N ARG A 62 4.98 -4.62 -4.94
CA ARG A 62 4.68 -5.63 -5.97
C ARG A 62 3.84 -5.05 -7.12
N LYS A 63 2.81 -4.26 -6.82
CA LYS A 63 1.98 -3.60 -7.85
C LYS A 63 2.81 -2.63 -8.68
N VAL A 64 3.62 -1.80 -8.03
CA VAL A 64 4.51 -0.83 -8.70
C VAL A 64 5.54 -1.54 -9.58
N ALA A 65 6.14 -2.63 -9.09
CA ALA A 65 7.06 -3.45 -9.88
C ALA A 65 6.37 -4.06 -11.12
N GLN A 66 5.14 -4.58 -10.97
CA GLN A 66 4.37 -5.12 -12.08
C GLN A 66 4.04 -4.05 -13.14
N GLU A 67 3.62 -2.85 -12.72
CA GLU A 67 3.37 -1.72 -13.62
C GLU A 67 4.64 -1.25 -14.33
N ASN A 68 5.78 -1.26 -13.64
CA ASN A 68 7.06 -0.87 -14.21
C ASN A 68 7.55 -1.89 -15.24
N VAL A 69 7.42 -3.19 -14.96
CA VAL A 69 7.78 -4.25 -15.91
C VAL A 69 6.90 -4.21 -17.17
N SER A 70 5.59 -4.00 -17.01
CA SER A 70 4.68 -3.89 -18.16
C SER A 70 4.98 -2.66 -19.01
N THR A 71 5.23 -1.51 -18.38
CA THR A 71 5.61 -0.27 -19.05
C THR A 71 6.94 -0.44 -19.80
N LEU A 72 7.95 -1.02 -19.15
CA LEU A 72 9.26 -1.24 -19.76
C LEU A 72 9.17 -2.18 -20.97
N SER A 73 8.40 -3.27 -20.86
CA SER A 73 8.17 -4.20 -21.98
C SER A 73 7.54 -3.52 -23.19
N ARG A 74 6.62 -2.58 -22.96
CA ARG A 74 5.97 -1.81 -24.03
C ARG A 74 6.91 -0.75 -24.61
N ALA A 75 7.62 -0.02 -23.75
CA ALA A 75 8.57 1.00 -24.17
C ALA A 75 9.74 0.43 -24.99
N LEU A 76 10.22 -0.77 -24.68
CA LEU A 76 11.24 -1.48 -25.46
C LEU A 76 10.80 -1.83 -26.89
N LYS A 77 9.49 -1.90 -27.15
CA LYS A 77 8.93 -2.16 -28.49
C LYS A 77 8.68 -0.88 -29.28
N GLU A 78 8.34 0.21 -28.60
CA GLU A 78 7.86 1.44 -29.22
C GLU A 78 8.93 2.54 -29.30
N TYR A 79 9.94 2.53 -28.44
CA TYR A 79 10.98 3.58 -28.40
C TYR A 79 12.39 3.05 -28.75
N PRO A 80 13.29 3.93 -29.23
CA PRO A 80 14.70 3.62 -29.39
C PRO A 80 15.35 3.20 -28.07
N SER A 81 16.21 2.19 -28.10
CA SER A 81 16.88 1.61 -26.93
C SER A 81 17.60 2.65 -26.05
N ALA A 82 18.20 3.67 -26.65
CA ALA A 82 18.89 4.75 -25.92
C ALA A 82 17.94 5.58 -25.02
N ARG A 83 16.69 5.81 -25.46
CA ARG A 83 15.68 6.55 -24.68
C ARG A 83 15.17 5.72 -23.51
N VAL A 84 15.00 4.41 -23.73
CA VAL A 84 14.60 3.46 -22.68
C VAL A 84 15.71 3.28 -21.65
N GLN A 85 16.97 3.21 -22.09
CA GLN A 85 18.13 3.08 -21.22
C GLN A 85 18.30 4.29 -20.28
N ALA A 86 18.19 5.52 -20.81
CA ALA A 86 18.26 6.73 -20.00
C ALA A 86 17.15 6.82 -18.95
N ALA A 87 15.93 6.39 -19.29
CA ALA A 87 14.81 6.34 -18.35
C ALA A 87 14.99 5.26 -17.27
N LEU A 88 15.54 4.10 -17.64
CA LEU A 88 15.86 3.02 -16.71
C LEU A 88 16.99 3.41 -15.75
N GLU A 89 18.01 4.13 -16.25
CA GLU A 89 19.14 4.61 -15.46
C GLU A 89 18.69 5.66 -14.43
N LYS A 90 17.81 6.59 -14.81
CA LYS A 90 17.12 7.50 -13.87
C LYS A 90 16.31 6.75 -12.83
N TRP A 91 15.55 5.72 -13.24
CA TRP A 91 14.77 4.90 -12.31
C TRP A 91 15.67 4.20 -11.28
N LEU A 92 16.80 3.64 -11.73
CA LEU A 92 17.77 2.96 -10.87
C LEU A 92 18.43 3.93 -9.87
N HIS A 93 18.67 5.18 -10.27
CA HIS A 93 19.26 6.22 -9.41
C HIS A 93 18.30 6.79 -8.37
N ASN A 94 16.98 6.69 -8.57
CA ASN A 94 15.98 7.24 -7.64
C ASN A 94 15.71 6.37 -6.41
N GLY A 95 16.34 5.19 -6.31
CA GLY A 95 16.38 4.36 -5.11
C GLY A 95 15.02 3.80 -4.64
N GLU A 96 15.07 2.86 -3.69
CA GLU A 96 13.91 2.14 -3.14
C GLU A 96 12.91 3.03 -2.37
N GLU A 97 13.26 4.30 -2.08
CA GLU A 97 12.45 5.20 -1.26
C GLU A 97 11.29 5.87 -2.02
N SER A 98 11.32 5.86 -3.34
CA SER A 98 10.26 6.43 -4.17
C SER A 98 9.63 5.34 -5.03
N TYR A 99 8.33 5.13 -4.89
CA TYR A 99 7.51 4.32 -5.79
C TYR A 99 7.42 4.96 -7.18
N PHE A 100 8.58 5.10 -7.83
CA PHE A 100 8.72 5.78 -9.10
C PHE A 100 8.17 4.88 -10.21
N LEU A 101 7.23 5.43 -10.97
CA LEU A 101 6.57 4.73 -12.06
C LEU A 101 7.26 5.11 -13.38
N LEU A 102 7.83 4.13 -14.08
CA LEU A 102 8.51 4.32 -15.37
C LEU A 102 7.59 4.96 -16.43
N LYS A 103 6.26 4.78 -16.29
CA LYS A 103 5.26 5.37 -17.18
C LYS A 103 5.22 6.90 -17.17
N ASN A 104 5.76 7.53 -16.13
CA ASN A 104 5.82 9.00 -16.04
C ASN A 104 6.95 9.60 -16.90
N GLU A 105 8.02 8.84 -17.17
CA GLU A 105 9.15 9.26 -18.02
C GLU A 105 9.02 8.71 -19.46
N LEU A 106 8.35 7.57 -19.60
CA LEU A 106 7.98 6.96 -20.88
C LEU A 106 6.45 6.94 -20.98
N PRO A 107 5.79 8.10 -21.21
CA PRO A 107 4.36 8.14 -21.46
C PRO A 107 4.12 7.46 -22.80
N VAL A 108 3.77 6.19 -22.74
CA VAL A 108 3.25 5.47 -23.90
C VAL A 108 1.88 6.08 -24.18
N GLU A 109 1.80 6.99 -25.15
CA GLU A 109 0.52 7.48 -25.63
C GLU A 109 -0.31 6.28 -26.10
N ALA A 110 -1.54 6.19 -25.59
CA ALA A 110 -2.53 5.32 -26.20
C ALA A 110 -2.65 5.71 -27.68
N PRO A 111 -2.73 4.76 -28.61
CA PRO A 111 -2.87 5.09 -30.02
C PRO A 111 -4.04 6.07 -30.17
N GLU A 112 -3.79 7.22 -30.81
CA GLU A 112 -4.82 8.19 -31.15
C GLU A 112 -5.98 7.42 -31.81
N PRO A 113 -7.24 7.64 -31.38
CA PRO A 113 -8.36 7.07 -32.10
C PRO A 113 -8.30 7.60 -33.54
N GLU A 114 -8.19 6.68 -34.51
CA GLU A 114 -8.21 7.03 -35.93
C GLU A 114 -9.39 7.97 -36.18
N PRO A 115 -9.19 9.12 -36.85
CA PRO A 115 -10.30 10.00 -37.17
C PRO A 115 -11.33 9.21 -37.97
N PRO A 116 -12.63 9.37 -37.70
CA PRO A 116 -13.66 8.63 -38.40
C PRO A 116 -13.45 8.85 -39.90
N ALA A 117 -13.24 7.74 -40.63
CA ALA A 117 -13.07 7.76 -42.07
C ALA A 117 -14.27 8.47 -42.69
N GLY A 118 -14.08 9.75 -43.02
CA GLY A 118 -15.09 10.60 -43.59
C GLY A 118 -15.13 10.40 -45.09
N LYS A 119 -16.17 9.69 -45.55
CA LYS A 119 -16.98 9.83 -46.78
C LYS A 119 -17.29 8.49 -47.44
#